data_AF-A0A6J1WAN7-F1
#
_entry.id   AF-A0A6J1WAN7-F1
#
_cell.length_a   1.000
_cell.length_b   1.000
_cell.length_c   1.000
_cell.angle_alpha   90.00
_cell.angle_beta   90.00
_cell.angle_gamma   90.00
#
_symmetry.space_group_name_H-M   'P 1'
#
loop_
_entity.id
_entity.type
_entity.pdbx_description
1 polymer ?
#
loop_
_entity_poly.entity_id
_entity_poly.type
_entity_poly.pdbx_seq_one_letter_code
_entity_poly.pdbx_strand_id
1 'polypeptide(L)'
;LFHVQNRMWRKTRSRIPGSQCVGVDPNRNWNAGFGGPGASNDPCSDSYRGPSANSEVEVRSMVDFVKRHGNVKAFISIHSYSQLLMYPYGYKCAKPKDAEELVKLRVHGTVMLWRSRR
;
A
#
# COMPACT_ATOMS: atom_id res chain seq x y z
N LEU A 1 -4.67 -22.06 1.21
CA LEU A 1 -3.46 -22.00 2.07
C LEU A 1 -3.38 -20.77 3.00
N PHE A 2 -4.22 -19.73 2.87
CA PHE A 2 -4.27 -18.60 3.84
C PHE A 2 -5.18 -18.82 5.06
N HIS A 3 -6.19 -19.69 4.94
CA HIS A 3 -7.19 -19.91 6.00
C HIS A 3 -6.70 -20.78 7.17
N VAL A 4 -5.49 -21.34 7.11
CA VAL A 4 -5.12 -22.52 7.93
C VAL A 4 -4.23 -22.24 9.14
N GLN A 5 -3.59 -21.07 9.25
CA GLN A 5 -2.63 -20.80 10.35
C GLN A 5 -2.93 -19.54 11.14
N ASN A 6 -2.98 -18.38 10.50
CA ASN A 6 -3.20 -17.11 11.19
C ASN A 6 -4.15 -16.21 10.39
N ARG A 7 -5.38 -16.07 10.89
CA ARG A 7 -6.44 -15.24 10.30
C ARG A 7 -6.09 -13.75 10.23
N MET A 8 -5.19 -13.29 11.10
CA MET A 8 -4.78 -11.88 11.24
C MET A 8 -3.46 -11.56 10.53
N TRP A 9 -2.88 -12.51 9.80
CA TRP A 9 -1.64 -12.27 9.06
C TRP A 9 -1.84 -11.22 7.96
N ARG A 10 -0.94 -10.23 7.88
CA ARG A 10 -1.04 -9.10 6.92
C ARG A 10 0.17 -8.86 6.03
N LYS A 11 1.34 -9.40 6.38
CA LYS A 11 2.60 -9.21 5.62
C LYS A 11 2.70 -10.20 4.46
N THR A 12 3.72 -10.06 3.62
CA THR A 12 4.13 -11.13 2.69
C THR A 12 4.62 -12.38 3.46
N ARG A 13 5.10 -13.41 2.74
CA ARG A 13 5.67 -14.63 3.34
C ARG A 13 7.16 -14.80 3.04
N SER A 14 7.84 -13.73 2.64
CA SER A 14 9.28 -13.74 2.41
C SER A 14 10.05 -14.06 3.70
N ARG A 15 11.13 -14.84 3.57
CA ARG A 15 12.05 -15.11 4.68
C ARG A 15 13.07 -14.00 4.76
N ILE A 16 13.32 -13.49 5.96
CA ILE A 16 14.25 -12.40 6.19
C ILE A 16 15.56 -13.00 6.69
N PRO A 17 16.69 -12.86 5.96
CA PRO A 17 17.97 -13.40 6.39
C PRO A 17 18.36 -12.88 7.79
N GLY A 18 18.75 -13.79 8.69
CA GLY A 18 19.16 -13.44 10.05
C GLY A 18 18.01 -13.11 11.01
N SER A 19 16.74 -13.32 10.63
CA SER A 19 15.59 -13.14 11.51
C SER A 19 14.71 -14.39 11.54
N GLN A 20 14.09 -14.66 12.70
CA GLN A 20 13.03 -15.67 12.82
C GLN A 20 11.67 -15.13 12.34
N CYS A 21 11.56 -13.82 12.14
CA CYS A 21 10.34 -13.18 11.69
C CYS A 21 10.17 -13.28 10.17
N VAL A 22 8.92 -13.32 9.74
CA VAL A 22 8.53 -13.60 8.35
C VAL A 22 7.75 -12.41 7.79
N GLY A 23 8.04 -12.08 6.54
CA GLY A 23 7.25 -11.17 5.75
C GLY A 23 7.57 -9.70 5.94
N VAL A 24 7.29 -8.96 4.88
CA VAL A 24 7.40 -7.51 4.76
C VAL A 24 5.99 -6.94 4.60
N ASP A 25 5.74 -5.74 5.10
CA ASP A 25 4.51 -5.01 4.79
C ASP A 25 4.55 -4.53 3.32
N PRO A 26 3.75 -5.13 2.42
CA PRO A 26 3.79 -4.78 1.00
C PRO A 26 3.36 -3.32 0.76
N ASN A 27 2.62 -2.69 1.68
CA ASN A 27 2.21 -1.28 1.61
C ASN A 27 3.21 -0.32 2.29
N ARG A 28 4.38 -0.81 2.70
CA ARG A 28 5.55 0.00 3.11
C ARG A 28 6.79 -0.25 2.24
N ASN A 29 6.70 -1.19 1.30
CA ASN A 29 7.82 -1.62 0.48
C ASN A 29 7.97 -0.85 -0.85
N TRP A 30 7.10 0.12 -1.15
CA TRP A 30 7.17 0.89 -2.39
C TRP A 30 8.30 1.92 -2.39
N ASN A 31 8.87 2.22 -3.56
CA ASN A 31 9.86 3.28 -3.73
C ASN A 31 9.24 4.70 -3.73
N ALA A 32 8.54 5.05 -2.65
CA ALA A 32 7.97 6.38 -2.41
C ALA A 32 8.07 6.71 -0.91
N GLY A 33 9.03 7.54 -0.52
CA GLY A 33 9.29 7.82 0.90
C GLY A 33 9.72 6.59 1.70
N PHE A 34 10.39 5.63 1.04
CA PHE A 34 10.80 4.35 1.64
C PHE A 34 11.65 4.56 2.90
N GLY A 35 11.25 3.93 4.01
CA GLY A 35 11.91 4.11 5.31
C GLY A 35 11.60 5.43 6.02
N GLY A 36 10.68 6.23 5.50
CA GLY A 36 10.15 7.41 6.17
C GLY A 36 9.18 7.09 7.32
N PRO A 37 8.57 8.13 7.91
CA PRO A 37 7.62 7.99 9.02
C PRO A 37 6.48 7.00 8.71
N GLY A 38 6.10 6.21 9.72
CA GLY A 38 5.01 5.21 9.59
C GLY A 38 5.44 3.84 9.05
N ALA A 39 6.74 3.63 8.82
CA ALA A 39 7.33 2.34 8.47
C ALA A 39 8.38 1.92 9.52
N SER A 40 8.53 0.62 9.77
CA SER A 40 9.52 0.08 10.72
C SER A 40 10.71 -0.55 10.00
N ASN A 41 11.89 -0.51 10.64
CA ASN A 41 13.08 -1.26 10.23
C ASN A 41 13.23 -2.61 10.95
N ASP A 42 12.38 -2.91 11.93
CA ASP A 42 12.38 -4.17 12.68
C ASP A 42 11.66 -5.27 11.87
N PRO A 43 12.34 -6.37 11.48
CA PRO A 43 11.76 -7.52 10.78
C PRO A 43 10.49 -8.11 11.41
N CYS A 44 10.37 -8.03 12.74
CA CYS A 44 9.24 -8.56 13.49
C CYS A 44 8.06 -7.60 13.53
N SER A 45 8.29 -6.32 13.22
CA SER A 45 7.23 -5.34 13.13
C SER A 45 6.25 -5.70 12.03
N ASP A 46 5.01 -5.42 12.35
CA ASP A 46 3.90 -5.53 11.43
C ASP A 46 4.06 -4.56 10.25
N SER A 47 4.61 -3.35 10.50
CA SER A 47 4.88 -2.32 9.48
C SER A 47 6.31 -2.38 8.93
N TYR A 48 6.97 -3.54 9.04
CA TYR A 48 8.33 -3.74 8.54
C TYR A 48 8.41 -3.41 7.05
N ARG A 49 9.26 -2.45 6.69
CA ARG A 49 9.38 -1.95 5.31
C ARG A 49 10.09 -2.89 4.35
N GLY A 50 10.81 -3.89 4.86
CA GLY A 50 11.71 -4.73 4.06
C GLY A 50 13.14 -4.16 3.99
N PRO A 51 14.09 -4.93 3.44
CA PRO A 51 15.49 -4.52 3.37
C PRO A 51 15.71 -3.32 2.44
N SER A 52 14.98 -3.26 1.33
CA SER A 52 15.06 -2.22 0.31
C SER A 52 13.71 -2.00 -0.37
N ALA A 53 13.54 -0.86 -1.06
CA ALA A 53 12.33 -0.59 -1.80
C ALA A 53 12.16 -1.62 -2.94
N ASN A 54 10.92 -2.08 -3.15
CA ASN A 54 10.53 -3.10 -4.10
C ASN A 54 11.30 -4.44 -3.89
N SER A 55 11.66 -4.76 -2.64
CA SER A 55 12.27 -6.04 -2.29
C SER A 55 11.33 -7.22 -2.53
N GLU A 56 10.04 -7.04 -2.25
CA GLU A 56 9.03 -8.08 -2.37
C GLU A 56 8.67 -8.33 -3.84
N VAL A 57 8.61 -9.59 -4.25
CA VAL A 57 8.34 -9.97 -5.64
C VAL A 57 6.94 -9.53 -6.08
N GLU A 58 5.98 -9.52 -5.17
CA GLU A 58 4.61 -9.08 -5.40
C GLU A 58 4.57 -7.57 -5.72
N VAL A 59 5.31 -6.76 -4.96
CA VAL A 59 5.42 -5.30 -5.19
C VAL A 59 6.21 -5.03 -6.47
N ARG A 60 7.36 -5.70 -6.65
CA ARG A 60 8.20 -5.58 -7.84
C ARG A 60 7.44 -5.91 -9.11
N SER A 61 6.65 -6.98 -9.11
CA SER A 61 5.85 -7.38 -10.28
C SER A 61 4.83 -6.32 -10.68
N MET A 62 4.17 -5.67 -9.71
CA MET A 62 3.27 -4.55 -9.99
C MET A 62 4.01 -3.33 -10.54
N VAL A 63 5.15 -2.98 -9.95
CA VAL A 63 6.01 -1.88 -10.43
C VAL A 63 6.45 -2.13 -11.87
N ASP A 64 6.91 -3.34 -12.17
CA ASP A 64 7.37 -3.73 -13.50
C ASP A 64 6.23 -3.77 -14.51
N PHE A 65 5.04 -4.21 -14.10
CA PHE A 65 3.85 -4.16 -14.94
C PHE A 65 3.46 -2.73 -15.30
N VAL A 66 3.32 -1.84 -14.31
CA VAL A 66 2.92 -0.44 -14.53
C VAL A 66 3.94 0.28 -15.41
N LYS A 67 5.23 0.08 -15.15
CA LYS A 67 6.31 0.67 -15.95
C LYS A 67 6.32 0.15 -17.39
N ARG A 68 6.20 -1.17 -17.60
CA ARG A 68 6.21 -1.76 -18.94
C ARG A 68 4.95 -1.42 -19.73
N HIS A 69 3.80 -1.36 -19.08
CA HIS A 69 2.55 -1.00 -19.75
C HIS A 69 2.56 0.45 -20.23
N GLY A 70 3.13 1.38 -19.44
CA GLY A 70 3.34 2.78 -19.83
C GLY A 70 2.08 3.63 -19.98
N ASN A 71 0.89 3.01 -20.07
CA ASN A 71 -0.39 3.67 -20.31
C ASN A 71 -1.45 3.41 -19.22
N VAL A 72 -1.02 3.21 -17.97
CA VAL A 72 -1.94 3.11 -16.82
C VAL A 72 -2.42 4.52 -16.47
N LYS A 73 -3.74 4.78 -16.56
CA LYS A 73 -4.34 6.10 -16.30
C LYS A 73 -4.81 6.29 -14.86
N ALA A 74 -5.20 5.20 -14.19
CA ALA A 74 -5.67 5.22 -12.81
C ALA A 74 -5.09 4.03 -12.05
N PHE A 75 -4.77 4.23 -10.77
CA PHE A 75 -4.28 3.20 -9.86
C PHE A 75 -5.11 3.25 -8.57
N ILE A 76 -5.85 2.19 -8.28
CA ILE A 76 -6.73 2.09 -7.11
C ILE A 76 -6.29 0.88 -6.29
N SER A 77 -5.77 1.13 -5.07
CA SER A 77 -5.46 0.07 -4.10
C SER A 77 -6.58 0.00 -3.08
N ILE A 78 -7.20 -1.18 -2.94
CA ILE A 78 -8.35 -1.40 -2.06
C ILE A 78 -7.87 -2.04 -0.76
N HIS A 79 -8.23 -1.44 0.36
CA HIS A 79 -7.92 -1.92 1.70
C HIS A 79 -9.16 -1.89 2.59
N SER A 80 -9.10 -2.64 3.70
CA SER A 80 -10.07 -2.61 4.78
C SER A 80 -9.35 -2.49 6.12
N TYR A 81 -9.93 -1.88 7.15
CA TYR A 81 -11.28 -1.33 7.25
C TYR A 81 -11.27 0.22 7.19
N SER A 82 -12.22 0.87 7.85
CA SER A 82 -12.33 2.33 8.08
C SER A 82 -13.20 3.14 7.12
N GLN A 83 -13.68 2.56 6.02
CA GLN A 83 -14.56 3.26 5.05
C GLN A 83 -13.96 4.57 4.52
N LEU A 84 -12.67 4.57 4.18
CA LEU A 84 -11.96 5.75 3.71
C LEU A 84 -11.66 5.67 2.21
N LEU A 85 -11.83 6.81 1.53
CA LEU A 85 -11.32 7.04 0.17
C LEU A 85 -10.22 8.10 0.27
N MET A 86 -8.98 7.69 0.01
CA MET A 86 -7.78 8.52 0.19
C MET A 86 -7.01 8.68 -1.12
N TYR A 87 -6.23 9.75 -1.20
CA TYR A 87 -5.34 10.06 -2.32
C TYR A 87 -3.97 10.54 -1.79
N PRO A 88 -2.92 10.60 -2.62
CA PRO A 88 -1.59 11.00 -2.18
C PRO A 88 -1.53 12.40 -1.52
N TYR A 89 -0.55 12.69 -0.66
CA TYR A 89 0.53 11.82 -0.22
C TYR A 89 0.28 11.25 1.17
N GLY A 90 0.76 10.03 1.41
CA GLY A 90 0.79 9.45 2.76
C GLY A 90 2.12 9.66 3.50
N TYR A 91 3.23 9.85 2.78
CA TYR A 91 4.58 9.90 3.35
C TYR A 91 5.09 11.32 3.69
N LYS A 92 4.34 12.37 3.30
CA LYS A 92 4.72 13.77 3.51
C LYS A 92 3.48 14.66 3.64
N CYS A 93 3.61 15.78 4.35
CA CYS A 93 2.52 16.75 4.55
C CYS A 93 2.29 17.71 3.36
N ALA A 94 2.97 17.51 2.23
CA ALA A 94 2.76 18.32 1.03
C ALA A 94 1.50 17.85 0.27
N LYS A 95 0.85 18.79 -0.43
CA LYS A 95 -0.26 18.45 -1.33
C LYS A 95 0.27 17.99 -2.70
N PRO A 96 -0.38 17.02 -3.37
CA PRO A 96 -0.11 16.76 -4.78
C PRO A 96 -0.53 17.95 -5.64
N LYS A 97 0.06 18.06 -6.84
CA LYS A 97 -0.27 19.13 -7.80
C LYS A 97 -1.77 19.16 -8.12
N ASP A 98 -2.35 17.98 -8.29
CA ASP A 98 -3.75 17.81 -8.70
C ASP A 98 -4.71 17.63 -7.50
N ALA A 99 -4.32 18.13 -6.32
CA ALA A 99 -5.08 17.93 -5.07
C ALA A 99 -6.54 18.39 -5.18
N GLU A 100 -6.82 19.50 -5.88
CA GLU A 100 -8.18 20.02 -6.02
C GLU A 100 -9.08 19.07 -6.82
N GLU A 101 -8.58 18.51 -7.92
CA GLU A 101 -9.29 17.53 -8.72
C GLU A 101 -9.53 16.24 -7.93
N LEU A 102 -8.50 15.75 -7.23
CA LEU A 102 -8.58 14.55 -6.40
C LEU A 102 -9.60 14.70 -5.26
N VAL A 103 -9.70 15.89 -4.64
CA VAL A 103 -10.72 16.18 -3.63
C VAL A 103 -12.12 16.10 -4.23
N LYS A 104 -12.35 16.69 -5.41
CA LYS A 104 -13.65 16.63 -6.09
C LYS A 104 -14.03 15.18 -6.41
N LEU A 105 -13.12 14.41 -7.00
CA LEU A 105 -13.33 12.98 -7.30
C LEU A 105 -13.66 12.17 -6.05
N ARG A 106 -12.91 12.39 -4.96
CA ARG A 106 -13.15 11.73 -3.67
C ARG A 106 -14.55 12.04 -3.14
N VAL A 107 -14.95 13.31 -3.10
CA VAL A 107 -16.26 13.73 -2.57
C VAL A 107 -17.38 13.10 -3.40
N HIS A 108 -17.30 13.19 -4.73
CA HIS A 108 -18.32 12.60 -5.60
C HIS A 108 -18.38 11.07 -5.45
N GLY A 109 -17.23 10.40 -5.45
CA GLY A 109 -17.15 8.94 -5.27
C GLY A 109 -17.76 8.47 -3.95
N THR A 110 -17.45 9.15 -2.84
CA THR A 110 -18.03 8.83 -1.53
C THR A 110 -19.54 9.04 -1.51
N VAL A 111 -20.05 10.12 -2.12
CA VAL A 111 -21.49 10.38 -2.21
C VAL A 111 -22.20 9.30 -3.03
N MET A 112 -21.62 8.89 -4.17
CA MET A 112 -22.19 7.82 -4.99
C MET A 112 -22.25 6.49 -4.23
N LEU A 113 -21.15 6.09 -3.58
CA LEU A 113 -21.08 4.88 -2.76
C LEU A 113 -22.11 4.86 -1.62
N TRP A 114 -22.38 6.03 -1.03
CA TRP A 114 -23.38 6.13 0.02
C TRP A 114 -24.81 6.04 -0.53
N ARG A 115 -25.07 6.66 -1.69
CA ARG A 115 -26.37 6.60 -2.37
C ARG A 115 -26.72 5.20 -2.88
N SER A 116 -25.73 4.41 -3.30
CA SER A 116 -25.93 3.04 -3.81
C SER A 116 -26.22 2.00 -2.73
N ARG A 117 -26.19 2.38 -1.45
CA ARG A 117 -26.55 1.50 -0.32
C ARG A 117 -28.02 1.58 0.07
N ARG A 118 -28.85 2.27 -0.73
CA ARG A 118 -30.31 2.30 -0.60
C ARG A 118 -30.93 1.35 -1.61
#